data_AF-A0AA39HD05-F1
#
_entry.id   AF-A0AA39HD05-F1
#
_cell.length_a   1.000
_cell.length_b   1.000
_cell.length_c   1.000
_cell.angle_alpha   90.00
_cell.angle_beta   90.00
_cell.angle_gamma   90.00
#
_symmetry.space_group_name_H-M   'P 1'
#
loop_
_entity.id
_entity.type
_entity.pdbx_description
1 polymer ?
#
loop_
_entity_poly.entity_id
_entity_poly.type
_entity_poly.pdbx_seq_one_letter_code
_entity_poly.pdbx_strand_id
1 'polypeptide(L)'
;MTCLYHSSQESKHILESMLRRDAELFERKRKAEYAQKSQLSPEKRMVKRIEMDSDFVLTVQVQLADHVNLLKMKTEMAEFDSVHAIRKDLDVQFQFGDLSMKRGPPEKPRPAGYTNVTIKGTLQNIESARARLQNLMPITITLPLEPCKLKKDYSEHELYETLSAIRRGEEYAFPTITVKVGRGPNLQAPGAEETPHRGRPSSSLNSKIRFFLILTGAVGDSENIVQCVTKLRNYFYKQDAVDKQSDVMVGSMIDIPPEMRGYVVGKPDGIFMRFLSTISNTLIHFPSSAEAWPYFAGSTYEMPKQCRSTTYYFSGKVENVIKCFRVFHETLPVSLKFNVEELHLIEKVRETAPKSETELLNHFDSSWNLHVVMRKNVLGGEQIYEHDVKRYTGILSTTQANITRMYTYRRAIMNTPFKGAKVSANDFLKFPGGQALKQFISMNTKYGFMYSMKPDITGPPIYSVCTLPQAKETA
;
A
#
# COMPACT_ATOMS: atom_id res chain seq x y z
N MET A 1 -20.18 -20.45 11.10
CA MET A 1 -19.44 -20.34 9.83
C MET A 1 -17.95 -20.46 10.12
N THR A 2 -17.35 -21.58 9.72
CA THR A 2 -15.92 -21.86 9.82
C THR A 2 -15.16 -20.96 8.85
N CYS A 3 -14.51 -19.93 9.39
CA CYS A 3 -13.79 -18.92 8.61
C CYS A 3 -12.37 -19.42 8.33
N LEU A 4 -12.11 -19.79 7.06
CA LEU A 4 -10.79 -20.21 6.60
C LEU A 4 -9.83 -19.02 6.59
N TYR A 5 -8.81 -19.10 7.43
CA TYR A 5 -7.61 -18.27 7.36
C TYR A 5 -6.84 -18.64 6.08
N HIS A 6 -6.88 -17.79 5.04
CA HIS A 6 -6.10 -18.02 3.82
C HIS A 6 -4.80 -17.21 3.90
N SER A 7 -3.76 -17.85 4.41
CA SER A 7 -2.42 -17.26 4.53
C SER A 7 -1.62 -17.22 3.23
N SER A 8 -2.15 -17.73 2.11
CA SER A 8 -1.41 -17.79 0.83
C SER A 8 -2.19 -17.25 -0.37
N GLN A 9 -1.49 -16.53 -1.25
CA GLN A 9 -1.97 -16.10 -2.57
C GLN A 9 -2.23 -17.31 -3.46
N GLU A 10 -1.54 -18.43 -3.23
CA GLU A 10 -1.85 -19.71 -3.87
C GLU A 10 -3.25 -20.20 -3.51
N SER A 11 -3.63 -20.14 -2.23
CA SER A 11 -4.98 -20.51 -1.80
C SER A 11 -6.03 -19.60 -2.41
N LYS A 12 -5.74 -18.29 -2.53
CA LYS A 12 -6.59 -17.33 -3.25
C LYS A 12 -6.71 -17.70 -4.72
N HIS A 13 -5.59 -17.93 -5.41
CA HIS A 13 -5.57 -18.24 -6.83
C HIS A 13 -6.29 -19.56 -7.11
N ILE A 14 -6.14 -20.55 -6.24
CA ILE A 14 -6.89 -21.82 -6.30
C ILE A 14 -8.38 -21.55 -6.10
N LEU A 15 -8.78 -20.79 -5.07
CA LEU A 15 -10.19 -20.46 -4.84
C LEU A 15 -10.78 -19.65 -6.01
N GLU A 16 -10.09 -18.63 -6.51
CA GLU A 16 -10.51 -17.85 -7.67
C GLU A 16 -10.59 -18.71 -8.93
N SER A 17 -9.67 -19.66 -9.11
CA SER A 17 -9.68 -20.63 -10.20
C SER A 17 -10.83 -21.62 -10.06
N MET A 18 -11.14 -22.09 -8.86
CA MET A 18 -12.30 -22.93 -8.57
C MET A 18 -13.60 -22.17 -8.84
N LEU A 19 -13.75 -20.95 -8.32
CA LEU A 19 -14.91 -20.10 -8.58
C LEU A 19 -15.09 -19.80 -10.08
N ARG A 20 -13.98 -19.60 -10.83
CA ARG A 20 -14.03 -19.46 -12.29
C ARG A 20 -14.50 -20.74 -12.97
N ARG A 21 -13.93 -21.90 -12.60
CA ARG A 21 -14.35 -23.19 -13.16
C ARG A 21 -15.81 -23.48 -12.87
N ASP A 22 -16.27 -23.21 -11.65
CA ASP A 22 -17.66 -23.40 -11.25
C ASP A 22 -18.59 -22.49 -12.08
N ALA A 23 -18.19 -21.24 -12.30
CA ALA A 23 -18.92 -20.32 -13.18
C ALA A 23 -18.95 -20.81 -14.64
N GLU A 24 -17.83 -21.29 -15.17
CA GLU A 24 -17.74 -21.84 -16.53
C GLU A 24 -18.58 -23.11 -16.71
N LEU A 25 -18.54 -24.02 -15.73
CA LEU A 25 -19.35 -25.24 -15.72
C LEU A 25 -20.83 -24.92 -15.62
N PHE A 26 -21.20 -23.94 -14.78
CA PHE A 26 -22.56 -23.45 -14.65
C PHE A 26 -23.07 -22.85 -15.97
N GLU A 27 -22.27 -22.04 -16.65
CA GLU A 27 -22.64 -21.48 -17.97
C GLU A 27 -22.75 -22.55 -19.05
N ARG A 28 -21.86 -23.55 -19.07
CA ARG A 28 -22.00 -24.70 -19.99
C ARG A 28 -23.30 -25.48 -19.74
N LYS A 29 -23.66 -25.69 -18.47
CA LYS A 29 -24.94 -26.32 -18.10
C LYS A 29 -26.12 -25.50 -18.61
N ARG A 30 -26.10 -24.17 -18.44
CA ARG A 30 -27.16 -23.28 -18.93
C ARG A 30 -27.29 -23.33 -20.46
N LYS A 31 -26.17 -23.31 -21.20
CA LYS A 31 -26.17 -23.45 -22.67
C LYS A 31 -26.71 -24.81 -23.12
N ALA A 32 -26.29 -25.89 -22.47
CA ALA A 32 -26.76 -27.24 -22.79
C ALA A 32 -28.26 -27.40 -22.51
N GLU A 33 -28.76 -26.87 -21.39
CA GLU A 33 -30.19 -26.89 -21.07
C GLU A 33 -31.01 -26.02 -22.02
N TYR A 34 -30.50 -24.87 -22.45
CA TYR A 34 -31.12 -24.03 -23.49
C TYR A 34 -31.21 -24.81 -24.81
N ALA A 35 -30.12 -25.42 -25.25
CA ALA A 35 -30.06 -26.23 -26.47
C ALA A 35 -30.99 -27.45 -26.42
N GLN A 36 -31.08 -28.13 -25.26
CA GLN A 36 -31.97 -29.29 -25.07
C GLN A 36 -33.46 -28.90 -24.97
N LYS A 37 -33.79 -27.70 -24.48
CA LYS A 37 -35.17 -27.33 -24.10
C LYS A 37 -35.87 -26.38 -25.09
N SER A 38 -35.35 -26.25 -26.30
CA SER A 38 -36.04 -25.58 -27.43
C SER A 38 -37.33 -26.31 -27.90
N GLN A 39 -37.82 -27.33 -27.16
CA GLN A 39 -38.93 -28.23 -27.56
C GLN A 39 -40.10 -28.40 -26.55
N LEU A 40 -40.18 -27.70 -25.41
CA LEU A 40 -41.31 -27.87 -24.45
C LEU A 40 -41.98 -26.50 -24.11
N SER A 41 -42.88 -26.37 -23.11
CA SER A 41 -43.56 -25.09 -22.73
C SER A 41 -42.80 -24.10 -21.79
N PRO A 42 -43.13 -22.78 -21.79
CA PRO A 42 -42.29 -21.69 -21.25
C PRO A 42 -42.17 -21.57 -19.72
N GLU A 43 -43.14 -22.09 -18.95
CA GLU A 43 -43.32 -21.65 -17.55
C GLU A 43 -42.56 -22.47 -16.48
N LYS A 44 -41.92 -23.60 -16.83
CA LYS A 44 -41.14 -24.42 -15.88
C LYS A 44 -39.62 -24.23 -15.98
N ARG A 45 -39.14 -23.12 -16.55
CA ARG A 45 -37.87 -23.07 -17.31
C ARG A 45 -36.83 -22.01 -16.93
N MET A 46 -36.46 -21.86 -15.67
CA MET A 46 -35.41 -20.87 -15.35
C MET A 46 -34.40 -21.43 -14.36
N VAL A 47 -33.18 -21.68 -14.83
CA VAL A 47 -32.03 -21.86 -13.95
C VAL A 47 -31.67 -20.48 -13.42
N LYS A 48 -31.94 -20.22 -12.13
CA LYS A 48 -31.56 -18.98 -11.47
C LYS A 48 -30.04 -18.80 -11.57
N ARG A 49 -29.60 -17.62 -12.03
CA ARG A 49 -28.18 -17.25 -12.11
C ARG A 49 -27.54 -17.28 -10.72
N ILE A 50 -26.24 -17.54 -10.66
CA ILE A 50 -25.45 -17.37 -9.44
C ILE A 50 -25.61 -15.92 -8.96
N GLU A 51 -25.94 -15.73 -7.69
CA GLU A 51 -26.06 -14.39 -7.11
C GLU A 51 -24.70 -13.69 -7.12
N MET A 52 -24.71 -12.40 -7.48
CA MET A 52 -23.49 -11.61 -7.46
C MET A 52 -23.19 -11.16 -6.04
N ASP A 53 -21.93 -11.29 -5.65
CA ASP A 53 -21.45 -10.73 -4.41
C ASP A 53 -21.64 -9.21 -4.40
N SER A 54 -22.36 -8.71 -3.39
CA SER A 54 -22.58 -7.28 -3.14
C SER A 54 -21.40 -6.60 -2.47
N ASP A 55 -20.43 -7.38 -1.96
CA ASP A 55 -19.27 -6.84 -1.27
C ASP A 55 -18.34 -6.09 -2.21
N PHE A 56 -17.69 -5.10 -1.62
CA PHE A 56 -16.60 -4.37 -2.21
C PHE A 56 -15.28 -5.01 -1.79
N VAL A 57 -14.28 -4.93 -2.66
CA VAL A 57 -12.91 -5.31 -2.34
C VAL A 57 -12.01 -4.09 -2.53
N LEU A 58 -11.53 -3.54 -1.42
CA LEU A 58 -10.53 -2.47 -1.41
C LEU A 58 -9.13 -3.09 -1.37
N THR A 59 -8.24 -2.66 -2.24
CA THR A 59 -6.83 -3.08 -2.26
C THR A 59 -5.95 -1.90 -1.92
N VAL A 60 -5.12 -2.04 -0.88
CA VAL A 60 -4.13 -1.04 -0.43
C VAL A 60 -2.72 -1.63 -0.46
N GLN A 61 -1.70 -0.77 -0.51
CA GLN A 61 -0.30 -1.19 -0.41
C GLN A 61 0.19 -1.15 1.03
N VAL A 62 0.87 -2.20 1.45
CA VAL A 62 1.54 -2.32 2.76
C VAL A 62 2.94 -2.87 2.55
N GLN A 63 3.92 -2.38 3.33
CA GLN A 63 5.26 -2.95 3.25
C GLN A 63 5.27 -4.38 3.77
N LEU A 64 5.97 -5.27 3.07
CA LEU A 64 6.11 -6.66 3.45
C LEU A 64 6.78 -6.81 4.83
N ALA A 65 7.74 -5.93 5.14
CA ALA A 65 8.42 -5.89 6.43
C ALA A 65 7.45 -5.62 7.60
N ASP A 66 6.34 -4.93 7.32
CA ASP A 66 5.37 -4.51 8.33
C ASP A 66 4.27 -5.54 8.61
N HIS A 67 4.12 -6.56 7.76
CA HIS A 67 3.09 -7.60 7.93
C HIS A 67 3.17 -8.25 9.31
N VAL A 68 4.39 -8.57 9.75
CA VAL A 68 4.62 -9.21 11.04
C VAL A 68 4.19 -8.30 12.19
N ASN A 69 4.49 -7.00 12.11
CA ASN A 69 4.12 -6.03 13.14
C ASN A 69 2.60 -5.82 13.19
N LEU A 70 1.96 -5.67 12.03
CA LEU A 70 0.49 -5.51 11.91
C LEU A 70 -0.28 -6.72 12.47
N LEU A 71 0.28 -7.93 12.36
CA LEU A 71 -0.31 -9.15 12.89
C LEU A 71 0.03 -9.40 14.36
N LYS A 72 1.17 -8.88 14.85
CA LYS A 72 1.67 -9.08 16.23
C LYS A 72 1.30 -7.98 17.20
N MET A 73 0.70 -6.86 16.78
CA MET A 73 0.27 -5.75 17.65
C MET A 73 -0.87 -6.10 18.64
N LYS A 74 -0.84 -7.30 19.21
CA LYS A 74 -1.65 -7.72 20.34
C LYS A 74 -0.76 -7.70 21.57
N THR A 75 -0.80 -6.61 22.34
CA THR A 75 -0.19 -6.56 23.67
C THR A 75 -1.31 -6.75 24.68
N GLU A 76 -1.28 -7.85 25.44
CA GLU A 76 -2.34 -8.31 26.36
C GLU A 76 -2.66 -7.35 27.53
N MET A 77 -2.01 -6.18 27.58
CA MET A 77 -2.02 -5.27 28.73
C MET A 77 -2.65 -3.90 28.42
N ALA A 78 -3.18 -3.67 27.22
CA ALA A 78 -3.85 -2.40 26.91
C ALA A 78 -4.86 -2.50 25.76
N GLU A 79 -5.85 -1.62 25.79
CA GLU A 79 -6.95 -1.47 24.82
C GLU A 79 -6.43 -0.99 23.45
N PHE A 80 -5.58 -1.76 22.80
CA PHE A 80 -5.03 -1.39 21.49
C PHE A 80 -5.78 -2.05 20.35
N ASP A 81 -5.96 -1.26 19.29
CA ASP A 81 -6.54 -1.72 18.03
C ASP A 81 -5.59 -2.71 17.32
N SER A 82 -6.14 -3.62 16.51
CA SER A 82 -5.35 -4.62 15.78
C SER A 82 -6.04 -5.12 14.52
N VAL A 83 -5.24 -5.63 13.58
CA VAL A 83 -5.55 -6.76 12.67
C VAL A 83 -6.91 -7.43 12.89
N HIS A 84 -6.91 -8.17 14.00
CA HIS A 84 -7.96 -9.07 14.40
C HIS A 84 -9.17 -8.35 15.00
N ALA A 85 -8.94 -7.29 15.78
CA ALA A 85 -10.01 -6.47 16.35
C ALA A 85 -10.84 -5.80 15.25
N ILE A 86 -10.18 -5.12 14.29
CA ILE A 86 -10.85 -4.48 13.14
C ILE A 86 -11.73 -5.48 12.40
N ARG A 87 -11.18 -6.68 12.13
CA ARG A 87 -11.89 -7.76 11.44
C ARG A 87 -13.16 -8.19 12.17
N LYS A 88 -13.08 -8.33 13.49
CA LYS A 88 -14.19 -8.77 14.35
C LYS A 88 -15.27 -7.68 14.50
N ASP A 89 -14.85 -6.44 14.70
CA ASP A 89 -15.75 -5.32 15.00
C ASP A 89 -16.55 -4.88 13.77
N LEU A 90 -15.93 -4.94 12.58
CA LEU A 90 -16.49 -4.38 11.34
C LEU A 90 -17.01 -5.43 10.36
N ASP A 91 -16.93 -6.72 10.71
CA ASP A 91 -17.29 -7.83 9.82
C ASP A 91 -16.68 -7.70 8.41
N VAL A 92 -15.36 -7.46 8.39
CA VAL A 92 -14.58 -7.36 7.14
C VAL A 92 -13.63 -8.54 7.02
N GLN A 93 -13.19 -8.84 5.81
CA GLN A 93 -12.16 -9.85 5.57
C GLN A 93 -10.86 -9.18 5.10
N PHE A 94 -9.80 -9.32 5.89
CA PHE A 94 -8.45 -8.95 5.50
C PHE A 94 -7.75 -10.13 4.84
N GLN A 95 -7.03 -9.84 3.76
CA GLN A 95 -6.12 -10.79 3.14
C GLN A 95 -4.82 -10.08 2.81
N PHE A 96 -3.73 -10.59 3.37
CA PHE A 96 -2.37 -10.10 3.12
C PHE A 96 -1.75 -10.87 1.94
N GLY A 97 -0.84 -10.22 1.21
CA GLY A 97 0.00 -10.90 0.23
C GLY A 97 0.82 -12.02 0.87
N ASP A 98 1.07 -13.09 0.10
CA ASP A 98 1.75 -14.29 0.58
C ASP A 98 3.23 -14.02 0.88
N LEU A 99 3.68 -14.57 2.00
CA LEU A 99 5.08 -14.62 2.42
C LEU A 99 5.76 -15.96 2.07
N SER A 100 5.00 -16.92 1.53
CA SER A 100 5.43 -18.32 1.40
C SER A 100 6.68 -18.45 0.50
N MET A 101 7.75 -18.92 1.13
CA MET A 101 9.04 -19.22 0.50
C MET A 101 9.05 -20.56 -0.26
N LYS A 102 7.96 -21.32 -0.32
CA LYS A 102 8.03 -22.74 -0.66
C LYS A 102 6.93 -23.17 -1.62
N ARG A 103 7.38 -23.59 -2.82
CA ARG A 103 6.73 -24.49 -3.81
C ARG A 103 5.96 -23.86 -4.99
N GLY A 104 6.33 -22.67 -5.43
CA GLY A 104 6.14 -22.29 -6.84
C GLY A 104 7.36 -22.70 -7.68
N PRO A 105 7.21 -22.95 -9.01
CA PRO A 105 8.38 -23.10 -9.88
C PRO A 105 9.33 -21.89 -9.72
N PRO A 106 10.64 -22.07 -9.91
CA PRO A 106 11.71 -21.10 -9.57
C PRO A 106 11.66 -19.75 -10.32
N GLU A 107 10.57 -19.46 -11.04
CA GLU A 107 10.46 -18.37 -12.01
C GLU A 107 9.69 -17.14 -11.48
N LYS A 108 9.01 -17.20 -10.33
CA LYS A 108 8.33 -16.02 -9.77
C LYS A 108 9.18 -15.34 -8.69
N PRO A 109 9.82 -14.21 -8.99
CA PRO A 109 10.54 -13.44 -7.98
C PRO A 109 9.58 -12.95 -6.89
N ARG A 110 10.06 -12.92 -5.64
CA ARG A 110 9.29 -12.38 -4.51
C ARG A 110 8.90 -10.93 -4.80
N PRO A 111 7.67 -10.49 -4.49
CA PRO A 111 7.41 -9.06 -4.38
C PRO A 111 8.27 -8.52 -3.24
N ALA A 112 9.16 -7.58 -3.56
CA ALA A 112 10.03 -6.94 -2.60
C ALA A 112 9.42 -5.60 -2.16
N GLY A 113 9.65 -5.20 -0.91
CA GLY A 113 9.19 -3.91 -0.40
C GLY A 113 7.70 -3.87 -0.08
N TYR A 114 6.80 -3.79 -1.08
CA TYR A 114 5.35 -3.60 -0.88
C TYR A 114 4.51 -4.74 -1.45
N THR A 115 3.36 -5.01 -0.81
CA THR A 115 2.37 -5.96 -1.30
C THR A 115 0.94 -5.46 -1.16
N ASN A 116 0.06 -6.06 -1.94
CA ASN A 116 -1.38 -5.83 -1.90
C ASN A 116 -1.98 -6.47 -0.65
N VAL A 117 -2.66 -5.65 0.16
CA VAL A 117 -3.58 -6.10 1.21
C VAL A 117 -5.00 -5.78 0.76
N THR A 118 -5.88 -6.78 0.76
CA THR A 118 -7.27 -6.60 0.36
C THR A 118 -8.21 -6.64 1.57
N ILE A 119 -9.16 -5.72 1.60
CA ILE A 119 -10.23 -5.61 2.59
C ILE A 119 -11.56 -5.82 1.87
N LYS A 120 -12.30 -6.87 2.24
CA LYS A 120 -13.59 -7.20 1.64
C LYS A 120 -14.73 -6.98 2.65
N GLY A 121 -15.83 -6.40 2.18
CA GLY A 121 -17.07 -6.20 2.95
C GLY A 121 -17.93 -5.08 2.37
N THR A 122 -18.86 -4.54 3.17
CA THR A 122 -19.66 -3.38 2.77
C THR A 122 -18.79 -2.12 2.62
N LEU A 123 -19.18 -1.19 1.74
CA LEU A 123 -18.38 0.01 1.43
C LEU A 123 -18.03 0.84 2.69
N GLN A 124 -18.96 0.96 3.64
CA GLN A 124 -18.76 1.71 4.88
C GLN A 124 -17.81 0.99 5.83
N ASN A 125 -17.93 -0.33 5.95
CA ASN A 125 -17.08 -1.13 6.83
C ASN A 125 -15.66 -1.23 6.30
N ILE A 126 -15.47 -1.38 4.97
CA ILE A 126 -14.12 -1.40 4.39
C ILE A 126 -13.39 -0.06 4.55
N GLU A 127 -14.09 1.08 4.48
CA GLU A 127 -13.48 2.39 4.70
C GLU A 127 -13.11 2.58 6.18
N SER A 128 -14.02 2.20 7.09
CA SER A 128 -13.73 2.23 8.54
C SER A 128 -12.54 1.32 8.90
N ALA A 129 -12.46 0.15 8.27
CA ALA A 129 -11.36 -0.79 8.44
C ALA A 129 -10.04 -0.26 7.86
N ARG A 130 -10.08 0.40 6.70
CA ARG A 130 -8.93 1.06 6.08
C ARG A 130 -8.39 2.19 6.97
N ALA A 131 -9.26 3.05 7.49
CA ALA A 131 -8.86 4.15 8.36
C ALA A 131 -8.17 3.64 9.64
N ARG A 132 -8.74 2.60 10.28
CA ARG A 132 -8.10 1.93 11.43
C ARG A 132 -6.76 1.28 11.05
N LEU A 133 -6.69 0.59 9.90
CA LEU A 133 -5.43 0.01 9.41
C LEU A 133 -4.35 1.07 9.18
N GLN A 134 -4.70 2.23 8.61
CA GLN A 134 -3.76 3.32 8.38
C GLN A 134 -3.12 3.83 9.68
N ASN A 135 -3.88 3.88 10.78
CA ASN A 135 -3.36 4.22 12.09
C ASN A 135 -2.43 3.16 12.67
N LEU A 136 -2.61 1.89 12.31
CA LEU A 136 -1.76 0.77 12.73
C LEU A 136 -0.48 0.62 11.91
N MET A 137 -0.37 1.29 10.76
CA MET A 137 0.83 1.21 9.90
C MET A 137 2.08 1.52 10.74
N PRO A 138 3.10 0.66 10.74
CA PRO A 138 4.32 0.91 11.50
C PRO A 138 5.12 2.08 10.92
N ILE A 139 5.77 2.83 11.79
CA ILE A 139 6.86 3.76 11.45
C ILE A 139 8.09 3.30 12.24
N THR A 140 9.18 3.04 11.53
CA THR A 140 10.48 2.72 12.13
C THR A 140 11.41 3.92 12.00
N ILE A 141 11.95 4.40 13.11
CA ILE A 141 12.81 5.56 13.19
C ILE A 141 14.12 5.14 13.87
N THR A 142 15.24 5.62 13.35
CA THR A 142 16.57 5.35 13.89
C THR A 142 17.16 6.61 14.51
N LEU A 143 17.45 6.56 15.81
CA LEU A 143 18.22 7.58 16.50
C LEU A 143 19.70 7.18 16.44
N PRO A 144 20.57 7.91 15.71
CA PRO A 144 22.01 7.67 15.76
C PRO A 144 22.54 7.97 17.16
N LEU A 145 23.36 7.08 17.72
CA LEU A 145 24.08 7.35 18.97
C LEU A 145 25.49 7.87 18.63
N GLU A 146 25.65 9.19 18.60
CA GLU A 146 26.90 9.86 18.24
C GLU A 146 27.90 9.87 19.41
N PRO A 147 29.07 9.20 19.32
CA PRO A 147 29.95 9.04 20.48
C PRO A 147 30.39 10.33 21.16
N CYS A 148 30.56 11.42 20.40
CA CYS A 148 30.93 12.72 20.96
C CYS A 148 29.83 13.38 21.82
N LYS A 149 28.56 13.00 21.62
CA LYS A 149 27.41 13.54 22.33
C LYS A 149 26.96 12.68 23.51
N LEU A 150 27.39 11.42 23.58
CA LEU A 150 26.98 10.49 24.63
C LEU A 150 27.60 10.84 26.00
N LYS A 151 26.85 10.62 27.09
CA LYS A 151 27.34 10.82 28.47
C LYS A 151 28.59 9.99 28.79
N LYS A 152 28.70 8.79 28.21
CA LYS A 152 29.86 7.90 28.27
C LYS A 152 29.99 7.10 26.99
N ASP A 153 31.13 6.44 26.77
CA ASP A 153 31.25 5.42 25.72
C ASP A 153 30.55 4.16 26.21
N TYR A 154 29.47 3.77 25.53
CA TYR A 154 28.68 2.60 25.91
C TYR A 154 29.12 1.39 25.08
N SER A 155 29.34 0.26 25.74
CA SER A 155 29.36 -1.03 25.07
C SER A 155 27.95 -1.47 24.65
N GLU A 156 27.84 -2.40 23.72
CA GLU A 156 26.55 -2.92 23.28
C GLU A 156 25.77 -3.59 24.42
N HIS A 157 26.45 -4.38 25.26
CA HIS A 157 25.83 -5.02 26.42
C HIS A 157 25.31 -3.98 27.41
N GLU A 158 26.06 -2.91 27.68
CA GLU A 158 25.58 -1.84 28.55
C GLU A 158 24.37 -1.12 27.96
N LEU A 159 24.30 -0.90 26.64
CA LEU A 159 23.12 -0.32 26.00
C LEU A 159 21.89 -1.20 26.20
N TYR A 160 22.02 -2.52 26.01
CA TYR A 160 20.92 -3.46 26.22
C TYR A 160 20.46 -3.50 27.69
N GLU A 161 21.38 -3.58 28.64
CA GLU A 161 21.07 -3.57 30.08
C GLU A 161 20.40 -2.26 30.49
N THR A 162 20.95 -1.13 30.04
CA THR A 162 20.42 0.19 30.35
C THR A 162 19.02 0.36 29.78
N LEU A 163 18.78 -0.03 28.53
CA LEU A 163 17.43 0.00 27.93
C LEU A 163 16.45 -0.91 28.67
N SER A 164 16.90 -2.09 29.11
CA SER A 164 16.08 -3.03 29.87
C SER A 164 15.73 -2.50 31.26
N ALA A 165 16.65 -1.76 31.90
CA ALA A 165 16.39 -1.04 33.14
C ALA A 165 15.42 0.13 32.93
N ILE A 166 15.65 0.96 31.90
CA ILE A 166 14.79 2.11 31.55
C ILE A 166 13.35 1.65 31.32
N ARG A 167 13.15 0.56 30.58
CA ARG A 167 11.81 0.01 30.28
C ARG A 167 11.03 -0.46 31.51
N ARG A 168 11.71 -0.77 32.60
CA ARG A 168 11.08 -1.16 33.87
C ARG A 168 10.67 0.05 34.71
N GLY A 169 11.19 1.24 34.41
CA GLY A 169 10.77 2.48 35.05
C GLY A 169 9.49 3.02 34.43
N GLU A 170 8.51 3.39 35.26
CA GLU A 170 7.22 3.94 34.81
C GLU A 170 7.37 5.19 33.93
N GLU A 171 8.39 6.02 34.19
CA GLU A 171 8.66 7.26 33.45
C GLU A 171 9.00 7.03 31.96
N TYR A 172 9.44 5.83 31.59
CA TYR A 172 9.83 5.45 30.22
C TYR A 172 8.99 4.28 29.67
N ALA A 173 7.83 4.01 30.29
CA ALA A 173 6.91 2.98 29.84
C ALA A 173 6.15 3.45 28.58
N PHE A 174 6.65 3.04 27.42
CA PHE A 174 5.97 3.20 26.12
C PHE A 174 5.53 1.83 25.60
N PRO A 175 4.38 1.28 26.06
CA PRO A 175 3.99 -0.11 25.82
C PRO A 175 3.70 -0.42 24.34
N THR A 176 3.43 0.60 23.54
CA THR A 176 3.14 0.55 22.10
C THR A 176 4.40 0.66 21.23
N ILE A 177 5.55 0.98 21.82
CA ILE A 177 6.78 1.30 21.08
C ILE A 177 7.84 0.25 21.35
N THR A 178 8.27 -0.42 20.28
CA THR A 178 9.41 -1.31 20.32
C THR A 178 10.68 -0.52 20.12
N VAL A 179 11.67 -0.75 20.98
CA VAL A 179 13.02 -0.16 20.91
C VAL A 179 14.06 -1.29 20.81
N LYS A 180 15.00 -1.19 19.88
CA LYS A 180 16.08 -2.16 19.69
C LYS A 180 17.40 -1.43 19.48
N VAL A 181 18.51 -2.06 19.87
CA VAL A 181 19.84 -1.56 19.52
C VAL A 181 20.23 -2.14 18.16
N GLY A 182 20.58 -1.27 17.22
CA GLY A 182 21.16 -1.64 15.94
C GLY A 182 22.65 -1.31 15.90
N ARG A 183 23.45 -2.15 15.24
CA ARG A 183 24.87 -1.86 14.99
C ARG A 183 25.02 -1.05 13.71
N GLY A 184 25.97 -0.12 13.72
CA GLY A 184 26.30 0.66 12.53
C GLY A 184 26.95 -0.15 11.42
N PRO A 185 26.99 0.38 10.19
CA PRO A 185 27.43 -0.35 9.00
C PRO A 185 28.86 -0.90 9.11
N ASN A 186 29.73 -0.26 9.91
CA ASN A 186 31.11 -0.72 10.14
C ASN A 186 31.24 -1.94 11.08
N LEU A 187 30.17 -2.32 11.78
CA LEU A 187 30.14 -3.41 12.78
C LEU A 187 29.28 -4.61 12.35
N GLN A 188 28.67 -4.58 11.17
CA GLN A 188 27.81 -5.65 10.63
C GLN A 188 28.58 -6.70 9.82
N ALA A 189 29.86 -6.49 9.51
CA ALA A 189 30.69 -7.49 8.85
C ALA A 189 31.11 -8.58 9.86
N PRO A 190 30.71 -9.85 9.69
CA PRO A 190 31.26 -10.93 10.49
C PRO A 190 32.74 -11.09 10.11
N GLY A 191 33.65 -10.89 11.07
CA GLY A 191 35.10 -11.02 10.85
C GLY A 191 35.91 -9.73 10.96
N ALA A 192 35.30 -8.59 11.29
CA ALA A 192 36.04 -7.38 11.68
C ALA A 192 36.53 -7.48 13.14
N GLU A 193 37.20 -8.57 13.49
CA GLU A 193 38.18 -8.52 14.58
C GLU A 193 39.40 -7.77 14.06
N GLU A 194 39.93 -6.90 14.92
CA GLU A 194 40.97 -5.93 14.66
C GLU A 194 42.20 -6.55 13.97
N THR A 195 42.30 -6.39 12.65
CA THR A 195 43.55 -6.65 11.93
C THR A 195 44.29 -5.32 11.71
N PRO A 196 45.49 -5.14 12.28
CA PRO A 196 46.20 -3.87 12.20
C PRO A 196 47.07 -3.84 10.94
N HIS A 197 46.48 -3.78 9.74
CA HIS A 197 47.28 -3.70 8.50
C HIS A 197 46.85 -2.59 7.53
N ARG A 198 47.74 -1.58 7.48
CA ARG A 198 48.19 -0.77 6.34
C ARG A 198 47.14 -0.01 5.51
N GLY A 199 47.00 1.28 5.85
CA GLY A 199 47.53 2.32 4.95
C GLY A 199 46.75 2.62 3.66
N ARG A 200 45.43 2.84 3.76
CA ARG A 200 44.72 3.78 2.87
C ARG A 200 43.65 4.51 3.68
N PRO A 201 43.73 5.84 3.86
CA PRO A 201 42.63 6.57 4.46
C PRO A 201 41.50 6.59 3.44
N SER A 202 40.47 5.76 3.63
CA SER A 202 39.20 6.00 2.96
C SER A 202 38.68 7.33 3.48
N SER A 203 38.73 8.35 2.63
CA SER A 203 38.28 9.71 2.87
C SER A 203 36.75 9.82 2.92
N SER A 204 36.08 9.00 3.73
CA SER A 204 34.66 9.19 4.05
C SER A 204 34.52 9.67 5.49
N LEU A 205 34.18 10.95 5.62
CA LEU A 205 34.14 11.73 6.86
C LEU A 205 33.08 11.29 7.91
N ASN A 206 32.46 10.11 7.77
CA ASN A 206 31.26 9.70 8.52
C ASN A 206 31.36 8.32 9.21
N SER A 207 32.56 7.80 9.48
CA SER A 207 32.76 6.47 10.09
C SER A 207 32.59 6.39 11.62
N LYS A 208 31.92 7.37 12.27
CA LYS A 208 31.91 7.52 13.75
C LYS A 208 30.72 6.91 14.50
N ILE A 209 29.60 6.58 13.85
CA ILE A 209 28.40 6.10 14.56
C ILE A 209 28.48 4.58 14.73
N ARG A 210 28.64 4.13 15.98
CA ARG A 210 28.75 2.70 16.34
C ARG A 210 27.40 2.03 16.50
N PHE A 211 26.43 2.71 17.11
CA PHE A 211 25.13 2.15 17.45
C PHE A 211 23.99 3.07 17.06
N PHE A 212 22.82 2.49 16.86
CA PHE A 212 21.55 3.16 16.62
C PHE A 212 20.52 2.63 17.62
N LEU A 213 19.63 3.49 18.08
CA LEU A 213 18.38 3.05 18.68
C LEU A 213 17.33 3.00 17.58
N ILE A 214 16.76 1.83 17.34
CA ILE A 214 15.70 1.59 16.36
C ILE A 214 14.39 1.56 17.11
N LEU A 215 13.52 2.54 16.87
CA LEU A 215 12.22 2.66 17.49
C LEU A 215 11.15 2.37 16.44
N THR A 216 10.21 1.47 16.75
CA THR A 216 9.09 1.12 15.88
C THR A 216 7.79 1.27 16.67
N GLY A 217 6.87 2.09 16.15
CA GLY A 217 5.52 2.29 16.71
C GLY A 217 4.50 2.50 15.59
N ALA A 218 3.22 2.55 15.95
CA ALA A 218 2.14 2.79 14.98
C ALA A 218 2.05 4.28 14.58
N VAL A 219 1.65 4.59 13.35
CA VAL A 219 1.42 5.97 12.87
C VAL A 219 0.45 6.73 13.79
N GLY A 220 -0.61 6.06 14.27
CA GLY A 220 -1.61 6.63 15.17
C GLY A 220 -1.04 7.01 16.54
N ASP A 221 0.13 6.48 16.89
CA ASP A 221 0.81 6.70 18.17
C ASP A 221 2.02 7.65 18.04
N SER A 222 1.96 8.55 17.06
CA SER A 222 3.08 9.43 16.70
C SER A 222 3.62 10.25 17.86
N GLU A 223 2.74 10.74 18.74
CA GLU A 223 3.12 11.59 19.87
C GLU A 223 3.97 10.80 20.87
N ASN A 224 3.58 9.56 21.17
CA ASN A 224 4.37 8.67 22.01
C ASN A 224 5.72 8.35 21.36
N ILE A 225 5.78 8.20 20.03
CA ILE A 225 7.06 8.00 19.32
C ILE A 225 7.98 9.20 19.54
N VAL A 226 7.48 10.42 19.34
CA VAL A 226 8.25 11.66 19.54
C VAL A 226 8.74 11.76 20.99
N GLN A 227 7.86 11.52 21.96
CA GLN A 227 8.20 11.56 23.38
C GLN A 227 9.25 10.50 23.75
N CYS A 228 9.08 9.27 23.29
CA CYS A 228 10.00 8.16 23.55
C CYS A 228 11.40 8.45 23.00
N VAL A 229 11.49 8.88 21.73
CA VAL A 229 12.76 9.25 21.10
C VAL A 229 13.44 10.40 21.87
N THR A 230 12.67 11.42 22.26
CA THR A 230 13.19 12.59 22.98
C THR A 230 13.71 12.23 24.36
N LYS A 231 12.93 11.44 25.13
CA LYS A 231 13.33 10.96 26.45
C LYS A 231 14.58 10.09 26.38
N LEU A 232 14.66 9.16 25.43
CA LEU A 232 15.85 8.31 25.25
C LEU A 232 17.08 9.12 24.85
N ARG A 233 16.92 10.09 23.93
CA ARG A 233 18.01 11.01 23.59
C ARG A 233 18.54 11.75 24.81
N ASN A 234 17.66 12.38 25.60
CA ASN A 234 18.04 13.14 26.78
C ASN A 234 18.67 12.25 27.87
N TYR A 235 18.26 10.98 27.93
CA TYR A 235 18.87 9.99 28.81
C TYR A 235 20.33 9.69 28.41
N PHE A 236 20.59 9.42 27.13
CA PHE A 236 21.92 8.98 26.67
C PHE A 236 22.89 10.14 26.40
N TYR A 237 22.41 11.33 26.07
CA TYR A 237 23.23 12.46 25.61
C TYR A 237 23.61 13.41 26.76
N LYS A 238 24.80 14.03 26.67
CA LYS A 238 25.22 15.09 27.59
C LYS A 238 24.28 16.29 27.47
N GLN A 239 24.04 17.00 28.57
CA GLN A 239 23.11 18.13 28.58
C GLN A 239 23.53 19.25 27.61
N ASP A 240 24.83 19.55 27.52
CA ASP A 240 25.36 20.55 26.58
C ASP A 240 25.08 20.20 25.11
N ALA A 241 25.08 18.90 24.77
CA ALA A 241 24.75 18.42 23.43
C ALA A 241 23.23 18.45 23.15
N VAL A 242 22.40 18.34 24.19
CA VAL A 242 20.94 18.52 24.09
C VAL A 242 20.62 19.99 23.88
N ASP A 243 21.22 20.88 24.66
CA ASP A 243 20.96 22.32 24.62
C ASP A 243 21.41 22.97 23.30
N LYS A 244 22.57 22.54 22.76
CA LYS A 244 23.09 23.00 21.45
C LYS A 244 22.22 22.59 20.27
N GLN A 245 21.45 21.51 20.41
CA GLN A 245 20.62 20.96 19.35
C GLN A 245 19.26 20.59 19.94
N SER A 246 18.38 21.57 20.18
CA SER A 246 17.08 21.31 20.82
C SER A 246 16.28 20.24 20.08
N ASP A 247 16.31 20.24 18.75
CA ASP A 247 15.60 19.30 17.90
C ASP A 247 16.22 17.90 17.85
N VAL A 248 15.40 16.87 18.00
CA VAL A 248 15.84 15.47 17.85
C VAL A 248 15.89 15.07 16.38
N MET A 249 17.11 14.87 15.88
CA MET A 249 17.35 14.42 14.50
C MET A 249 17.41 12.90 14.43
N VAL A 250 16.68 12.35 13.46
CA VAL A 250 16.54 10.91 13.27
C VAL A 250 16.65 10.53 11.80
N GLY A 251 16.93 9.26 11.55
CA GLY A 251 16.85 8.63 10.25
C GLY A 251 15.64 7.69 10.15
N SER A 252 15.26 7.34 8.93
CA SER A 252 14.32 6.26 8.64
C SER A 252 14.55 5.74 7.23
N MET A 253 14.07 4.53 6.94
CA MET A 253 14.35 3.81 5.71
C MET A 253 13.06 3.18 5.16
N ILE A 254 12.91 3.20 3.84
CA ILE A 254 11.84 2.47 3.13
C ILE A 254 12.45 1.71 1.97
N ASP A 255 12.05 0.44 1.82
CA ASP A 255 12.35 -0.35 0.62
C ASP A 255 11.24 -0.21 -0.41
N ILE A 256 11.59 0.33 -1.58
CA ILE A 256 10.66 0.51 -2.70
C ILE A 256 11.02 -0.47 -3.82
N PRO A 257 10.09 -1.33 -4.26
CA PRO A 257 10.30 -2.21 -5.40
C PRO A 257 10.48 -1.41 -6.71
N PRO A 258 11.27 -1.92 -7.67
CA PRO A 258 11.43 -1.28 -8.98
C PRO A 258 10.09 -0.98 -9.68
N GLU A 259 9.11 -1.89 -9.56
CA GLU A 259 7.79 -1.79 -10.19
C GLU A 259 6.97 -0.61 -9.64
N MET A 260 7.22 -0.22 -8.39
CA MET A 260 6.57 0.94 -7.76
C MET A 260 7.38 2.23 -7.92
N ARG A 261 8.63 2.18 -8.40
CA ARG A 261 9.48 3.38 -8.53
C ARG A 261 8.80 4.46 -9.36
N GLY A 262 8.22 4.12 -10.50
CA GLY A 262 7.55 5.11 -11.36
C GLY A 262 6.39 5.83 -10.65
N TYR A 263 5.75 5.15 -9.70
CA TYR A 263 4.69 5.69 -8.88
C TYR A 263 5.23 6.48 -7.69
N VAL A 264 6.27 5.98 -7.03
CA VAL A 264 6.82 6.54 -5.80
C VAL A 264 7.80 7.68 -6.05
N VAL A 265 8.49 7.74 -7.18
CA VAL A 265 9.44 8.81 -7.50
C VAL A 265 8.82 9.91 -8.36
N GLY A 266 7.75 9.56 -9.07
CA GLY A 266 7.02 10.43 -9.99
C GLY A 266 7.69 10.58 -11.36
N LYS A 267 6.98 11.22 -12.29
CA LYS A 267 7.51 11.67 -13.58
C LYS A 267 7.32 13.18 -13.73
N PRO A 268 8.38 13.97 -13.99
CA PRO A 268 9.79 13.57 -14.15
C PRO A 268 10.42 12.96 -12.88
N ASP A 269 11.51 12.20 -13.02
CA ASP A 269 12.16 11.47 -11.91
C ASP A 269 12.54 12.43 -10.77
N GLY A 270 12.25 12.04 -9.54
CA GLY A 270 12.57 12.77 -8.32
C GLY A 270 11.56 13.85 -7.93
N ILE A 271 10.58 14.20 -8.80
CA ILE A 271 9.66 15.30 -8.52
C ILE A 271 8.83 15.07 -7.26
N PHE A 272 8.39 13.83 -7.01
CA PHE A 272 7.62 13.53 -5.82
C PHE A 272 8.47 13.56 -4.56
N MET A 273 9.66 12.96 -4.62
CA MET A 273 10.59 12.98 -3.49
C MET A 273 10.96 14.41 -3.12
N ARG A 274 11.12 15.29 -4.11
CA ARG A 274 11.34 16.72 -3.88
C ARG A 274 10.12 17.39 -3.25
N PHE A 275 8.92 17.08 -3.72
CA PHE A 275 7.67 17.55 -3.12
C PHE A 275 7.53 17.10 -1.65
N LEU A 276 7.77 15.81 -1.37
CA LEU A 276 7.77 15.24 -0.03
C LEU A 276 8.80 15.90 0.88
N SER A 277 9.99 16.15 0.36
CA SER A 277 11.04 16.86 1.09
C SER A 277 10.59 18.27 1.48
N THR A 278 10.00 19.02 0.54
CA THR A 278 9.48 20.38 0.79
C THR A 278 8.32 20.40 1.78
N ILE A 279 7.31 19.54 1.61
CA ILE A 279 6.08 19.57 2.43
C ILE A 279 6.32 19.11 3.88
N SER A 280 7.27 18.20 4.07
CA SER A 280 7.61 17.64 5.37
C SER A 280 8.82 18.30 6.02
N ASN A 281 9.60 19.08 5.27
CA ASN A 281 10.90 19.59 5.69
C ASN A 281 11.83 18.44 6.17
N THR A 282 11.90 17.40 5.34
CA THR A 282 12.72 16.19 5.56
C THR A 282 13.73 16.09 4.43
N LEU A 283 14.97 15.74 4.75
CA LEU A 283 15.98 15.41 3.74
C LEU A 283 15.75 13.99 3.26
N ILE A 284 15.58 13.81 1.95
CA ILE A 284 15.28 12.51 1.34
C ILE A 284 16.42 12.17 0.38
N HIS A 285 17.16 11.12 0.70
CA HIS A 285 18.15 10.53 -0.18
C HIS A 285 17.54 9.35 -0.90
N PHE A 286 17.48 9.47 -2.22
CA PHE A 286 17.04 8.41 -3.11
C PHE A 286 17.97 8.38 -4.32
N PRO A 287 18.22 7.20 -4.90
CA PRO A 287 19.03 7.11 -6.10
C PRO A 287 18.25 7.73 -7.28
N SER A 288 18.78 8.82 -7.85
CA SER A 288 18.22 9.51 -9.03
C SER A 288 18.62 8.75 -10.31
N SER A 289 17.62 8.34 -11.08
CA SER A 289 17.60 7.80 -12.45
C SER A 289 18.77 7.01 -13.07
N ALA A 290 18.39 5.90 -13.70
CA ALA A 290 18.83 5.43 -15.03
C ALA A 290 20.27 4.95 -15.27
N GLU A 291 21.32 5.50 -14.66
CA GLU A 291 22.71 5.07 -14.93
C GLU A 291 23.09 3.78 -14.19
N ALA A 292 22.50 3.49 -13.03
CA ALA A 292 22.73 2.21 -12.37
C ALA A 292 22.12 1.02 -13.13
N TRP A 293 21.18 1.26 -14.07
CA TRP A 293 20.51 0.18 -14.79
C TRP A 293 21.42 -0.46 -15.86
N PRO A 294 22.18 0.31 -16.69
CA PRO A 294 23.17 -0.25 -17.60
C PRO A 294 24.41 -0.84 -16.93
N TYR A 295 24.85 -0.35 -15.77
CA TYR A 295 26.01 -0.95 -15.07
C TYR A 295 25.70 -2.32 -14.45
N PHE A 296 24.42 -2.72 -14.35
CA PHE A 296 23.99 -4.11 -14.10
C PHE A 296 23.65 -4.88 -15.39
N ALA A 297 23.64 -4.22 -16.55
CA ALA A 297 23.35 -4.79 -17.87
C ALA A 297 24.64 -4.95 -18.72
N GLY A 298 25.79 -5.03 -18.07
CA GLY A 298 27.10 -5.25 -18.68
C GLY A 298 27.40 -6.71 -19.02
N SER A 299 26.43 -7.47 -19.51
CA SER A 299 26.63 -8.63 -20.37
C SER A 299 25.26 -9.14 -20.80
N THR A 300 25.11 -9.30 -22.10
CA THR A 300 24.08 -10.10 -22.77
C THR A 300 23.56 -11.24 -21.90
N TYR A 301 22.24 -11.28 -21.68
CA TYR A 301 21.53 -12.43 -21.11
C TYR A 301 22.05 -12.90 -19.74
N GLU A 302 21.93 -12.07 -18.71
CA GLU A 302 21.59 -12.50 -17.35
C GLU A 302 21.54 -11.26 -16.44
N MET A 303 20.33 -10.80 -16.09
CA MET A 303 20.21 -9.88 -14.96
C MET A 303 20.76 -10.57 -13.72
N PRO A 304 21.61 -9.94 -12.89
CA PRO A 304 21.83 -10.45 -11.55
C PRO A 304 20.46 -10.45 -10.85
N LYS A 305 19.92 -11.66 -10.60
CA LYS A 305 18.59 -11.98 -10.02
C LYS A 305 18.36 -11.42 -8.60
N GLN A 306 19.07 -10.37 -8.20
CA GLN A 306 19.31 -10.01 -6.79
C GLN A 306 19.11 -8.52 -6.42
N CYS A 307 18.99 -7.57 -7.36
CA CYS A 307 18.58 -6.19 -6.99
C CYS A 307 17.05 -6.13 -6.80
N ARG A 308 16.59 -6.59 -5.63
CA ARG A 308 15.17 -6.86 -5.32
C ARG A 308 14.40 -5.60 -4.88
N SER A 309 15.02 -4.64 -4.23
CA SER A 309 14.38 -3.37 -3.81
C SER A 309 15.42 -2.26 -3.72
N THR A 310 15.00 -1.02 -3.86
CA THR A 310 15.84 0.15 -3.65
C THR A 310 15.49 0.80 -2.31
N THR A 311 16.49 1.02 -1.46
CA THR A 311 16.29 1.65 -0.15
C THR A 311 16.36 3.18 -0.25
N TYR A 312 15.38 3.86 0.33
CA TYR A 312 15.25 5.31 0.39
C TYR A 312 15.48 5.74 1.82
N TYR A 313 16.29 6.78 2.02
CA TYR A 313 16.66 7.25 3.35
C TYR A 313 16.03 8.62 3.61
N PHE A 314 15.42 8.75 4.77
CA PHE A 314 14.75 9.95 5.23
C PHE A 314 15.47 10.42 6.49
N SER A 315 15.84 11.69 6.56
CA SER A 315 16.49 12.25 7.74
C SER A 315 15.96 13.64 8.05
N GLY A 316 15.79 13.95 9.33
CA GLY A 316 15.18 15.20 9.76
C GLY A 316 14.77 15.17 11.23
N LYS A 317 13.99 16.19 11.63
CA LYS A 317 13.32 16.18 12.93
C LYS A 317 12.35 14.98 13.00
N VAL A 318 12.21 14.37 14.18
CA VAL A 318 11.32 13.21 14.37
C VAL A 318 9.89 13.46 13.87
N GLU A 319 9.30 14.61 14.20
CA GLU A 319 7.97 15.01 13.75
C GLU A 319 7.87 15.16 12.23
N ASN A 320 8.89 15.75 11.61
CA ASN A 320 8.97 15.95 10.16
C ASN A 320 9.07 14.61 9.42
N VAL A 321 9.87 13.68 9.92
CA VAL A 321 10.00 12.34 9.36
C VAL A 321 8.65 11.60 9.47
N ILE A 322 8.00 11.60 10.64
CA ILE A 322 6.66 11.00 10.81
C ILE A 322 5.65 11.62 9.84
N LYS A 323 5.64 12.95 9.72
CA LYS A 323 4.79 13.67 8.76
C LYS A 323 5.10 13.23 7.33
N CYS A 324 6.38 13.11 6.95
CA CYS A 324 6.79 12.63 5.64
C CYS A 324 6.22 11.24 5.32
N PHE A 325 6.29 10.30 6.28
CA PHE A 325 5.73 8.95 6.13
C PHE A 325 4.19 8.96 6.02
N ARG A 326 3.51 9.82 6.78
CA ARG A 326 2.05 10.00 6.64
C ARG A 326 1.67 10.44 5.23
N VAL A 327 2.33 11.48 4.71
CA VAL A 327 2.08 11.97 3.34
C VAL A 327 2.42 10.88 2.32
N PHE A 328 3.57 10.20 2.49
CA PHE A 328 3.98 9.11 1.62
C PHE A 328 2.92 8.00 1.54
N HIS A 329 2.41 7.52 2.68
CA HIS A 329 1.38 6.47 2.72
C HIS A 329 0.09 6.89 2.00
N GLU A 330 -0.32 8.16 2.12
CA GLU A 330 -1.51 8.67 1.41
C GLU A 330 -1.31 8.76 -0.10
N THR A 331 -0.06 8.84 -0.57
CA THR A 331 0.19 8.81 -2.00
C THR A 331 0.17 7.43 -2.61
N LEU A 332 0.22 6.35 -1.81
CA LEU A 332 0.26 4.97 -2.29
C LEU A 332 -0.99 4.60 -3.11
N PRO A 333 -0.88 3.65 -4.07
CA PRO A 333 -1.99 3.27 -4.90
C PRO A 333 -3.06 2.51 -4.12
N VAL A 334 -4.31 2.79 -4.47
CA VAL A 334 -5.50 2.14 -3.94
C VAL A 334 -6.40 1.72 -5.10
N SER A 335 -7.08 0.60 -4.96
CA SER A 335 -8.05 0.12 -5.95
C SER A 335 -9.32 -0.41 -5.29
N LEU A 336 -10.48 -0.06 -5.84
CA LEU A 336 -11.79 -0.55 -5.42
C LEU A 336 -12.38 -1.42 -6.53
N LYS A 337 -12.63 -2.68 -6.19
CA LYS A 337 -13.32 -3.65 -7.05
C LYS A 337 -14.73 -3.88 -6.53
N PHE A 338 -15.70 -3.90 -7.44
CA PHE A 338 -17.11 -4.20 -7.15
C PHE A 338 -17.78 -4.85 -8.35
N ASN A 339 -18.87 -5.56 -8.10
CA ASN A 339 -19.69 -6.16 -9.14
C ASN A 339 -20.97 -5.34 -9.34
N VAL A 340 -21.45 -5.24 -10.58
CA VAL A 340 -22.63 -4.42 -10.92
C VAL A 340 -23.39 -5.00 -12.11
N GLU A 341 -24.72 -4.87 -12.10
CA GLU A 341 -25.56 -5.21 -13.26
C GLU A 341 -25.69 -3.99 -14.19
N GLU A 342 -25.80 -4.22 -15.50
CA GLU A 342 -25.86 -3.17 -16.51
C GLU A 342 -27.00 -2.18 -16.25
N LEU A 343 -28.16 -2.68 -15.81
CA LEU A 343 -29.34 -1.86 -15.50
C LEU A 343 -29.14 -0.95 -14.29
N HIS A 344 -28.19 -1.26 -13.41
CA HIS A 344 -27.88 -0.42 -12.24
C HIS A 344 -27.00 0.77 -12.62
N LEU A 345 -26.41 0.80 -13.83
CA LEU A 345 -25.55 1.88 -14.31
C LEU A 345 -26.36 2.98 -15.01
N ILE A 346 -25.87 4.21 -14.92
CA ILE A 346 -26.45 5.34 -15.64
C ILE A 346 -26.38 5.14 -17.16
N GLU A 347 -27.38 5.67 -17.86
CA GLU A 347 -27.51 5.55 -19.31
C GLU A 347 -26.25 5.96 -20.06
N LYS A 348 -25.67 7.10 -19.68
CA LYS A 348 -24.42 7.60 -20.27
C LYS A 348 -23.26 6.59 -20.21
N VAL A 349 -23.13 5.81 -19.13
CA VAL A 349 -22.07 4.80 -19.01
C VAL A 349 -22.32 3.63 -19.97
N ARG A 350 -23.59 3.24 -20.16
CA ARG A 350 -23.98 2.17 -21.07
C ARG A 350 -23.75 2.56 -22.53
N GLU A 351 -24.06 3.80 -22.87
CA GLU A 351 -23.97 4.33 -24.24
C GLU A 351 -22.54 4.67 -24.67
N THR A 352 -21.67 5.05 -23.73
CA THR A 352 -20.29 5.45 -24.06
C THR A 352 -19.33 4.25 -24.21
N ALA A 353 -19.86 3.03 -24.19
CA ALA A 353 -19.05 1.83 -24.30
C ALA A 353 -18.30 1.77 -25.64
N PRO A 354 -16.99 1.47 -25.66
CA PRO A 354 -16.35 1.05 -26.89
C PRO A 354 -17.07 -0.21 -27.41
N LYS A 355 -17.19 -0.36 -28.73
CA LYS A 355 -17.73 -1.55 -29.40
C LYS A 355 -16.79 -2.77 -29.27
N SER A 356 -16.27 -3.04 -28.07
CA SER A 356 -15.47 -4.21 -27.76
C SER A 356 -16.32 -5.24 -27.03
N GLU A 357 -16.21 -6.51 -27.39
CA GLU A 357 -17.02 -7.59 -26.80
C GLU A 357 -16.70 -7.87 -25.31
N THR A 358 -15.56 -7.38 -24.80
CA THR A 358 -15.00 -7.81 -23.50
C THR A 358 -14.96 -6.71 -22.44
N GLU A 359 -14.80 -5.43 -22.84
CA GLU A 359 -14.68 -4.29 -21.93
C GLU A 359 -15.75 -3.23 -22.23
N LEU A 360 -16.47 -2.81 -21.18
CA LEU A 360 -17.46 -1.73 -21.24
C LEU A 360 -16.80 -0.35 -21.10
N LEU A 361 -15.77 -0.25 -20.25
CA LEU A 361 -14.98 0.97 -20.08
C LEU A 361 -13.54 0.59 -19.76
N ASN A 362 -12.59 1.33 -20.32
CA ASN A 362 -11.18 1.24 -19.95
C ASN A 362 -10.51 2.58 -20.31
N HIS A 363 -10.51 3.52 -19.36
CA HIS A 363 -9.95 4.85 -19.59
C HIS A 363 -9.49 5.53 -18.30
N PHE A 364 -8.71 6.60 -18.47
CA PHE A 364 -8.38 7.53 -17.40
C PHE A 364 -9.34 8.74 -17.45
N ASP A 365 -10.09 8.96 -16.37
CA ASP A 365 -10.96 10.12 -16.22
C ASP A 365 -10.17 11.26 -15.53
N SER A 366 -9.77 12.26 -16.31
CA SER A 366 -9.00 13.42 -15.85
C SER A 366 -9.81 14.36 -14.96
N SER A 367 -11.14 14.35 -15.05
CA SER A 367 -11.99 15.17 -14.19
C SER A 367 -11.96 14.63 -12.77
N TRP A 368 -12.00 13.30 -12.63
CA TRP A 368 -12.01 12.61 -11.34
C TRP A 368 -10.62 12.19 -10.84
N ASN A 369 -9.61 12.19 -11.72
CA ASN A 369 -8.26 11.66 -11.50
C ASN A 369 -8.29 10.17 -11.10
N LEU A 370 -9.07 9.38 -11.85
CA LEU A 370 -9.28 7.95 -11.60
C LEU A 370 -9.00 7.16 -12.88
N HIS A 371 -8.40 5.98 -12.72
CA HIS A 371 -8.41 4.97 -13.78
C HIS A 371 -9.62 4.07 -13.60
N VAL A 372 -10.42 3.90 -14.66
CA VAL A 372 -11.73 3.24 -14.62
C VAL A 372 -11.74 2.09 -15.60
N VAL A 373 -11.96 0.88 -15.08
CA VAL A 373 -12.07 -0.34 -15.86
C VAL A 373 -13.39 -1.02 -15.52
N MET A 374 -14.21 -1.31 -16.52
CA MET A 374 -15.40 -2.14 -16.40
C MET A 374 -15.31 -3.28 -17.40
N ARG A 375 -15.21 -4.51 -16.88
CA ARG A 375 -15.08 -5.73 -17.68
C ARG A 375 -16.28 -6.63 -17.48
N LYS A 376 -16.59 -7.47 -18.46
CA LYS A 376 -17.64 -8.49 -18.31
C LYS A 376 -17.35 -9.34 -17.05
N ASN A 377 -18.36 -9.53 -16.22
CA ASN A 377 -18.23 -10.30 -15.00
C ASN A 377 -18.12 -11.79 -15.33
N VAL A 378 -17.24 -12.51 -14.63
CA VAL A 378 -17.08 -13.97 -14.77
C VAL A 378 -18.40 -14.71 -14.46
N LEU A 379 -19.14 -14.24 -13.45
CA LEU A 379 -20.45 -14.75 -13.05
C LEU A 379 -21.60 -14.15 -13.88
N GLY A 380 -21.28 -13.29 -14.84
CA GLY A 380 -22.24 -12.60 -15.68
C GLY A 380 -22.84 -13.47 -16.77
N GLY A 381 -22.13 -14.51 -17.16
CA GLY A 381 -22.54 -15.41 -18.23
C GLY A 381 -22.76 -14.70 -19.57
N GLU A 382 -23.19 -15.46 -20.57
CA GLU A 382 -23.84 -14.88 -21.75
C GLU A 382 -25.31 -14.58 -21.45
N GLN A 383 -25.89 -13.63 -22.19
CA GLN A 383 -27.33 -13.40 -22.17
C GLN A 383 -27.98 -14.53 -22.98
N ILE A 384 -28.41 -15.60 -22.29
CA ILE A 384 -28.99 -16.81 -22.90
C ILE A 384 -30.51 -16.68 -22.98
N TYR A 385 -31.12 -16.01 -22.00
CA TYR A 385 -32.57 -15.74 -21.96
C TYR A 385 -32.87 -14.24 -22.08
N GLU A 386 -34.10 -13.86 -22.41
CA GLU A 386 -34.46 -12.43 -22.56
C GLU A 386 -34.31 -11.61 -21.26
N HIS A 387 -34.60 -12.23 -20.12
CA HIS A 387 -34.53 -11.60 -18.79
C HIS A 387 -33.11 -11.58 -18.20
N ASP A 388 -32.12 -12.12 -18.91
CA ASP A 388 -30.75 -12.15 -18.45
C ASP A 388 -30.10 -10.76 -18.55
N VAL A 389 -29.80 -10.16 -17.40
CA VAL A 389 -29.14 -8.85 -17.34
C VAL A 389 -27.63 -9.01 -17.53
N LYS A 390 -26.97 -8.16 -18.34
CA LYS A 390 -25.50 -8.19 -18.43
C LYS A 390 -24.89 -7.72 -17.11
N ARG A 391 -23.76 -8.32 -16.74
CA ARG A 391 -23.08 -8.06 -15.47
C ARG A 391 -21.63 -7.72 -15.71
N TYR A 392 -21.13 -6.76 -14.93
CA TYR A 392 -19.79 -6.23 -15.03
C TYR A 392 -19.06 -6.31 -13.68
N THR A 393 -17.73 -6.32 -13.76
CA THR A 393 -16.83 -6.05 -12.63
C THR A 393 -16.17 -4.72 -12.89
N GLY A 394 -16.47 -3.75 -12.01
CA GLY A 394 -15.85 -2.44 -11.98
C GLY A 394 -14.58 -2.47 -11.13
N ILE A 395 -13.53 -1.84 -11.64
CA ILE A 395 -12.26 -1.60 -10.95
C ILE A 395 -11.93 -0.12 -11.11
N LEU A 396 -11.89 0.58 -9.98
CA LEU A 396 -11.48 1.98 -9.91
C LEU A 396 -10.12 2.05 -9.22
N SER A 397 -9.17 2.79 -9.77
CA SER A 397 -7.82 2.87 -9.21
C SER A 397 -7.32 4.32 -9.15
N THR A 398 -6.67 4.68 -8.03
CA THR A 398 -6.12 6.02 -7.78
C THR A 398 -5.11 6.00 -6.61
N THR A 399 -4.77 7.14 -6.03
CA THR A 399 -3.97 7.29 -4.80
C THR A 399 -4.87 7.27 -3.55
N GLN A 400 -4.38 6.85 -2.38
CA GLN A 400 -5.16 6.91 -1.13
C GLN A 400 -5.68 8.34 -0.82
N ALA A 401 -4.91 9.38 -1.12
CA ALA A 401 -5.31 10.78 -0.97
C ALA A 401 -6.52 11.21 -1.85
N ASN A 402 -6.96 10.36 -2.79
CA ASN A 402 -8.07 10.62 -3.71
C ASN A 402 -9.23 9.62 -3.51
N ILE A 403 -9.21 8.85 -2.42
CA ILE A 403 -10.14 7.74 -2.18
C ILE A 403 -11.59 8.21 -2.03
N THR A 404 -11.81 9.39 -1.44
CA THR A 404 -13.16 10.00 -1.34
C THR A 404 -13.76 10.27 -2.72
N ARG A 405 -12.95 10.71 -3.70
CA ARG A 405 -13.42 10.90 -5.08
C ARG A 405 -13.72 9.57 -5.76
N MET A 406 -12.96 8.51 -5.46
CA MET A 406 -13.24 7.17 -5.95
C MET A 406 -14.59 6.64 -5.45
N TYR A 407 -14.92 6.81 -4.16
CA TYR A 407 -16.24 6.44 -3.62
C TYR A 407 -17.36 7.27 -4.23
N THR A 408 -17.14 8.57 -4.40
CA THR A 408 -18.10 9.47 -5.02
C THR A 408 -18.34 9.11 -6.49
N TYR A 409 -17.28 8.78 -7.23
CA TYR A 409 -17.38 8.31 -8.61
C TYR A 409 -18.17 7.01 -8.71
N ARG A 410 -17.88 6.02 -7.84
CA ARG A 410 -18.68 4.79 -7.75
C ARG A 410 -20.15 5.09 -7.53
N ARG A 411 -20.49 6.10 -6.73
CA ARG A 411 -21.89 6.50 -6.53
C ARG A 411 -22.47 7.22 -7.75
N ALA A 412 -21.69 8.03 -8.45
CA ALA A 412 -22.11 8.83 -9.60
C ALA A 412 -22.46 7.98 -10.84
N ILE A 413 -21.75 6.86 -11.05
CA ILE A 413 -22.00 5.94 -12.17
C ILE A 413 -23.23 5.04 -11.97
N MET A 414 -23.86 5.08 -10.78
CA MET A 414 -25.02 4.26 -10.44
C MET A 414 -26.31 5.04 -10.61
N ASN A 415 -27.35 4.37 -11.10
CA ASN A 415 -28.72 4.88 -11.13
C ASN A 415 -29.23 5.17 -9.72
N THR A 416 -30.13 6.15 -9.59
CA THR A 416 -30.65 6.67 -8.31
C THR A 416 -30.99 5.61 -7.25
N PRO A 417 -31.75 4.53 -7.55
CA PRO A 417 -32.07 3.50 -6.55
C PRO A 417 -30.86 2.69 -6.06
N PHE A 418 -29.74 2.68 -6.80
CA PHE A 418 -28.57 1.84 -6.53
C PHE A 418 -27.32 2.64 -6.11
N LYS A 419 -27.48 3.96 -5.89
CA LYS A 419 -26.37 4.85 -5.47
C LYS A 419 -25.73 4.40 -4.15
N GLY A 420 -26.53 3.84 -3.24
CA GLY A 420 -26.09 3.49 -1.89
C GLY A 420 -25.74 4.71 -1.04
N ALA A 421 -25.22 4.45 0.16
CA ALA A 421 -24.82 5.48 1.12
C ALA A 421 -23.65 6.34 0.60
N LYS A 422 -23.63 7.61 1.00
CA LYS A 422 -22.47 8.49 0.76
C LYS A 422 -21.37 8.10 1.75
N VAL A 423 -20.21 7.70 1.22
CA VAL A 423 -19.03 7.36 2.02
C VAL A 423 -17.92 8.35 1.66
N SER A 424 -17.28 8.91 2.67
CA SER A 424 -16.14 9.81 2.54
C SER A 424 -15.03 9.36 3.49
N ALA A 425 -13.79 9.41 3.03
CA ALA A 425 -12.65 9.15 3.88
C ALA A 425 -12.25 10.42 4.63
N ASN A 426 -11.88 10.24 5.90
CA ASN A 426 -11.21 11.27 6.68
C ASN A 426 -9.71 11.21 6.35
N ASP A 427 -9.32 11.75 5.19
CA ASP A 427 -7.91 11.80 4.79
C ASP A 427 -7.16 12.85 5.63
N PHE A 428 -5.95 12.54 6.09
CA PHE A 428 -5.15 13.45 6.93
C PHE A 428 -4.63 14.64 6.14
N LEU A 429 -4.34 14.45 4.84
CA LEU A 429 -4.14 15.56 3.91
C LEU A 429 -5.48 16.25 3.60
N LYS A 430 -5.97 17.06 4.54
CA LYS A 430 -6.83 18.21 4.20
C LYS A 430 -5.98 19.28 3.52
N PHE A 431 -5.39 18.97 2.37
CA PHE A 431 -4.68 19.99 1.60
C PHE A 431 -5.71 20.79 0.81
N PRO A 432 -5.89 22.09 1.10
CA PRO A 432 -6.64 22.97 0.21
C PRO A 432 -5.85 23.07 -1.09
N GLY A 433 -6.16 22.18 -2.04
CA GLY A 433 -5.95 22.36 -3.47
C GLY A 433 -4.64 22.98 -3.93
N GLY A 434 -3.49 22.64 -3.34
CA GLY A 434 -2.22 22.96 -3.97
C GLY A 434 -2.21 22.35 -5.37
N GLN A 435 -2.22 23.18 -6.41
CA GLN A 435 -2.27 22.72 -7.80
C GLN A 435 -1.20 21.66 -8.08
N ALA A 436 -0.04 21.77 -7.41
CA ALA A 436 1.05 20.80 -7.46
C ALA A 436 0.66 19.38 -6.97
N LEU A 437 -0.08 19.24 -5.87
CA LEU A 437 -0.51 17.92 -5.37
C LEU A 437 -1.61 17.31 -6.26
N LYS A 438 -2.54 18.14 -6.76
CA LYS A 438 -3.55 17.70 -7.73
C LYS A 438 -2.92 17.26 -9.05
N GLN A 439 -1.97 18.04 -9.57
CA GLN A 439 -1.17 17.69 -10.74
C GLN A 439 -0.37 16.41 -10.48
N PHE A 440 0.23 16.26 -9.30
CA PHE A 440 0.94 15.05 -8.93
C PHE A 440 0.03 13.82 -8.91
N ILE A 441 -1.10 13.86 -8.18
CA ILE A 441 -2.07 12.75 -8.12
C ILE A 441 -2.57 12.40 -9.53
N SER A 442 -2.85 13.41 -10.37
CA SER A 442 -3.23 13.21 -11.77
C SER A 442 -2.12 12.53 -12.58
N MET A 443 -0.88 13.03 -12.51
CA MET A 443 0.26 12.48 -13.25
C MET A 443 0.59 11.06 -12.77
N ASN A 444 0.58 10.80 -11.48
CA ASN A 444 0.80 9.47 -10.93
C ASN A 444 -0.33 8.49 -11.25
N THR A 445 -1.58 8.95 -11.22
CA THR A 445 -2.70 8.08 -11.58
C THR A 445 -2.71 7.79 -13.09
N LYS A 446 -2.34 8.77 -13.91
CA LYS A 446 -2.25 8.61 -15.37
C LYS A 446 -1.07 7.75 -15.79
N TYR A 447 0.11 8.02 -15.27
CA TYR A 447 1.37 7.42 -15.73
C TYR A 447 1.87 6.30 -14.80
N GLY A 448 1.73 6.44 -13.48
CA GLY A 448 2.22 5.46 -12.51
C GLY A 448 1.55 4.09 -12.61
N PHE A 449 0.24 4.03 -12.92
CA PHE A 449 -0.48 2.76 -13.12
C PHE A 449 -0.03 2.02 -14.39
N MET A 450 0.33 2.74 -15.45
CA MET A 450 0.79 2.13 -16.71
C MET A 450 2.08 1.34 -16.53
N TYR A 451 3.03 1.86 -15.75
CA TYR A 451 4.35 1.23 -15.57
C TYR A 451 4.34 0.06 -14.59
N SER A 452 3.40 0.01 -13.64
CA SER A 452 3.28 -1.13 -12.70
C SER A 452 2.58 -2.36 -13.30
N MET A 453 1.76 -2.17 -14.34
CA MET A 453 0.91 -3.23 -14.90
C MET A 453 1.53 -3.92 -16.13
N LYS A 454 2.39 -3.23 -16.90
CA LYS A 454 3.14 -3.80 -18.04
C LYS A 454 4.45 -3.00 -18.27
N PRO A 455 5.62 -3.50 -17.81
CA PRO A 455 6.88 -2.80 -17.99
C PRO A 455 7.33 -2.64 -19.45
N ASP A 456 6.75 -3.41 -20.39
CA ASP A 456 7.17 -3.47 -21.80
C ASP A 456 6.42 -2.52 -22.76
N ILE A 457 5.55 -1.62 -22.28
CA ILE A 457 4.84 -0.69 -23.17
C ILE A 457 5.75 0.48 -23.57
N THR A 458 6.43 0.33 -24.71
CA THR A 458 7.11 1.39 -25.44
C THR A 458 6.13 2.09 -26.41
N GLY A 459 5.28 2.97 -25.88
CA GLY A 459 4.44 3.83 -26.72
C GLY A 459 3.48 4.71 -25.92
N PRO A 460 3.08 5.89 -26.44
CA PRO A 460 1.99 6.66 -25.86
C PRO A 460 0.68 5.87 -26.07
N PRO A 461 -0.07 5.54 -25.00
CA PRO A 461 -1.33 4.83 -25.14
C PRO A 461 -2.38 5.70 -25.84
N ILE A 462 -3.18 5.04 -26.67
CA ILE A 462 -4.34 5.63 -27.33
C ILE A 462 -5.46 5.71 -26.27
N TYR A 463 -5.75 6.90 -25.77
CA TYR A 463 -6.84 7.13 -24.82
C TYR A 463 -8.11 7.60 -25.55
N SER A 464 -9.23 6.94 -25.30
CA SER A 464 -10.54 7.57 -25.47
C SER A 464 -10.84 8.38 -24.19
N VAL A 465 -10.93 9.71 -24.32
CA VAL A 465 -11.30 10.60 -23.23
C VAL A 465 -12.82 10.57 -23.11
N CYS A 466 -13.34 9.91 -22.07
CA CYS A 466 -14.74 10.04 -21.71
C CYS A 466 -14.84 10.86 -20.42
N THR A 467 -15.40 12.07 -20.51
CA THR A 467 -15.71 12.90 -19.34
C THR A 467 -17.12 12.59 -18.87
N LEU A 468 -17.26 11.94 -17.71
CA LEU A 468 -18.56 11.79 -17.05
C LEU A 468 -18.97 13.12 -16.37
N PRO A 469 -20.28 13.44 -16.30
CA PRO A 469 -20.75 14.71 -15.77
C PRO A 469 -20.36 14.85 -14.30
N GLN A 470 -19.79 15.98 -13.95
CA GLN A 470 -19.64 16.36 -12.55
C GLN A 470 -21.06 16.61 -12.00
N ALA A 471 -21.44 15.91 -10.93
CA ALA A 471 -22.60 16.33 -10.16
C ALA A 471 -22.27 17.73 -9.62
N LYS A 472 -23.03 18.75 -10.05
CA LYS A 472 -22.99 20.06 -9.38
C LYS A 472 -23.34 19.80 -7.92
N GLU A 473 -22.37 19.95 -7.03
CA GLU A 473 -22.64 20.08 -5.60
C GLU A 473 -23.49 21.35 -5.45
N THR A 474 -24.80 21.19 -5.32
CA THR A 474 -25.63 22.23 -4.73
C THR A 474 -25.22 22.36 -3.28
N ALA A 475 -24.88 23.60 -2.91
CA ALA A 475 -24.31 24.05 -1.65
C ALA A 475 -24.93 23.45 -0.38
#